data_AF-A0AAN7FI85-F1
#
_entry.id   AF-A0AAN7FI85-F1
#
_cell.length_a   1.000
_cell.length_b   1.000
_cell.length_c   1.000
_cell.angle_alpha   90.00
_cell.angle_beta   90.00
_cell.angle_gamma   90.00
#
_symmetry.space_group_name_H-M   'P 1'
#
loop_
_entity.id
_entity.type
_entity.pdbx_description
1 polymer ?
#
loop_
_entity_poly.entity_id
_entity_poly.type
_entity_poly.pdbx_seq_one_letter_code
_entity_poly.pdbx_strand_id
1 'polypeptide(L)'
;MADRVYPSSKPATNGTAAATATTTNGAFPATKAQLYGATRPAYRPQPHNRRRHHSRSCCCSCCIWLTFFLLLLILLVAIAGAIIYVLYRPHRPTFSVTSLKVSYLNVTSSSTINSKFDLSITANNPNKKLDYIYDTITVSLLSNDIDIGDSTIPAFVQGKKDTTLLKADITNTGKTLDSGSVSSLKTDLKSKSGIPLKIEIDTKVKAKMGGLKTPKVGIRVTCDGITATVPTGKKAATATTSASKCKVDMRIKIWKWTF
;
A
#
# COMPACT_ATOMS: atom_id res chain seq x y z
N MET A 1 45.17 -24.58 35.34
CA MET A 1 45.23 -23.33 36.14
C MET A 1 44.94 -23.73 37.58
N ALA A 2 45.90 -23.45 38.45
CA ALA A 2 46.12 -24.16 39.71
C ALA A 2 45.06 -23.86 40.79
N ASP A 3 44.55 -24.94 41.40
CA ASP A 3 43.84 -24.93 42.67
C ASP A 3 44.78 -24.46 43.79
N ARG A 4 44.39 -23.41 44.50
CA ARG A 4 45.09 -22.93 45.69
C ARG A 4 44.39 -23.47 46.93
N VAL A 5 44.97 -24.53 47.46
CA VAL A 5 44.78 -25.03 48.82
C VAL A 5 45.36 -23.99 49.81
N TYR A 6 44.58 -23.62 50.81
CA TYR A 6 45.08 -22.99 52.03
C TYR A 6 44.62 -23.80 53.26
N PRO A 7 45.50 -23.95 54.27
CA PRO A 7 45.34 -24.92 55.34
C PRO A 7 44.38 -24.40 56.42
N SER A 8 43.54 -25.29 56.96
CA SER A 8 42.75 -25.00 58.15
C SER A 8 43.47 -25.51 59.39
N SER A 9 43.64 -24.60 60.33
CA SER A 9 44.27 -24.70 61.63
C SER A 9 43.54 -25.65 62.59
N LYS A 10 44.29 -26.59 63.17
CA LYS A 10 43.91 -27.39 64.34
C LYS A 10 44.08 -26.56 65.62
N PRO A 11 43.18 -26.70 66.60
CA PRO A 11 43.60 -26.75 68.00
C PRO A 11 43.43 -28.15 68.57
N ALA A 12 44.40 -28.55 69.38
CA ALA A 12 44.51 -29.86 70.01
C ALA A 12 43.59 -29.99 71.24
N THR A 13 42.96 -31.16 71.36
CA THR A 13 42.32 -31.65 72.58
C THR A 13 43.30 -32.57 73.31
N ASN A 14 43.61 -32.23 74.56
CA ASN A 14 44.41 -33.03 75.50
C ASN A 14 43.56 -34.11 76.17
N GLY A 15 44.18 -35.25 76.48
CA GLY A 15 43.64 -36.27 77.37
C GLY A 15 44.69 -37.33 77.75
N THR A 16 45.30 -37.15 78.94
CA THR A 16 45.70 -38.14 79.99
C THR A 16 46.52 -39.40 79.60
N ALA A 17 47.58 -39.86 80.29
CA ALA A 17 47.84 -39.87 81.74
C ALA A 17 49.32 -40.21 82.08
N ALA A 18 49.68 -39.96 83.36
CA ALA A 18 50.71 -40.60 84.21
C ALA A 18 52.21 -40.26 83.92
N ALA A 19 53.10 -39.95 84.88
CA ALA A 19 53.06 -39.93 86.34
C ALA A 19 54.25 -39.11 86.92
N THR A 20 54.10 -38.70 88.19
CA THR A 20 55.10 -38.52 89.27
C THR A 20 56.21 -37.45 89.13
N ALA A 21 56.13 -36.39 89.96
CA ALA A 21 57.07 -36.12 91.09
C ALA A 21 56.99 -34.66 91.61
N THR A 22 56.47 -34.54 92.85
CA THR A 22 57.05 -33.84 94.03
C THR A 22 57.24 -32.30 94.05
N THR A 23 56.48 -31.64 94.96
CA THR A 23 56.80 -30.45 95.82
C THR A 23 57.05 -29.09 95.12
N THR A 24 56.60 -27.90 95.56
CA THR A 24 56.10 -27.37 96.86
C THR A 24 55.47 -25.98 96.61
N ASN A 25 54.59 -25.56 97.53
CA ASN A 25 53.81 -24.31 97.56
C ASN A 25 54.61 -22.99 97.40
N GLY A 26 53.98 -21.99 96.76
CA GLY A 26 54.41 -20.58 96.80
C GLY A 26 53.28 -19.63 96.35
N ALA A 27 52.93 -18.69 97.22
CA ALA A 27 51.69 -17.91 97.26
C ALA A 27 51.57 -16.77 96.23
N PHE A 28 50.32 -16.40 95.91
CA PHE A 28 49.93 -15.19 95.18
C PHE A 28 50.24 -13.91 95.97
N PRO A 29 50.32 -12.75 95.27
CA PRO A 29 49.43 -11.67 95.69
C PRO A 29 48.66 -11.04 94.52
N ALA A 30 47.41 -10.71 94.81
CA ALA A 30 46.52 -9.92 93.98
C ALA A 30 46.93 -8.44 93.99
N THR A 31 47.07 -7.84 92.81
CA THR A 31 47.16 -6.38 92.66
C THR A 31 46.03 -5.83 91.81
N LYS A 32 45.57 -4.67 92.26
CA LYS A 32 44.27 -4.05 92.04
C LYS A 32 44.00 -3.57 90.61
N ALA A 33 42.69 -3.45 90.38
CA ALA A 33 42.00 -2.80 89.29
C ALA A 33 42.59 -1.47 88.78
N GLN A 34 42.56 -1.31 87.45
CA GLN A 34 42.45 -0.03 86.76
C GLN A 34 41.47 -0.22 85.60
N LEU A 35 40.25 0.27 85.80
CA LEU A 35 39.24 0.47 84.75
C LEU A 35 39.19 1.97 84.49
N TYR A 36 39.88 2.44 83.45
CA TYR A 36 39.50 3.67 82.75
C TYR A 36 40.20 3.74 81.39
N GLY A 37 39.44 3.91 80.32
CA GLY A 37 40.02 4.02 78.98
C GLY A 37 39.00 3.85 77.87
N ALA A 38 37.93 4.63 77.94
CA ALA A 38 36.94 4.77 76.90
C ALA A 38 37.53 5.42 75.65
N THR A 39 38.08 4.63 74.72
CA THR A 39 38.35 5.04 73.33
C THR A 39 38.49 3.80 72.44
N ARG A 40 37.39 3.06 72.22
CA ARG A 40 37.29 2.16 71.06
C ARG A 40 36.45 2.87 69.99
N PRO A 41 37.00 3.17 68.80
CA PRO A 41 36.18 3.57 67.66
C PRO A 41 35.20 2.42 67.35
N ALA A 42 33.91 2.72 67.36
CA ALA A 42 32.91 1.75 66.91
C ALA A 42 33.18 1.41 65.44
N TYR A 43 33.42 0.14 65.16
CA TYR A 43 33.55 -0.38 63.80
C TYR A 43 32.29 -0.02 63.01
N ARG A 44 32.41 0.93 62.08
CA ARG A 44 31.34 1.26 61.13
C ARG A 44 31.43 0.27 59.97
N PRO A 45 30.46 -0.64 59.77
CA PRO A 45 30.49 -1.51 58.61
C PRO A 45 30.41 -0.66 57.34
N GLN A 46 31.40 -0.80 56.47
CA GLN A 46 31.38 -0.27 55.10
C GLN A 46 30.15 -0.83 54.39
N PRO A 47 29.31 -0.02 53.71
CA PRO A 47 28.22 -0.56 52.92
C PRO A 47 28.83 -1.42 51.81
N HIS A 48 28.56 -2.73 51.85
CA HIS A 48 28.80 -3.59 50.71
C HIS A 48 28.06 -3.00 49.51
N ASN A 49 28.81 -2.53 48.52
CA ASN A 49 28.28 -2.25 47.18
C ASN A 49 27.78 -3.57 46.61
N ARG A 50 26.55 -3.95 46.97
CA ARG A 50 25.79 -4.95 46.23
C ARG A 50 25.67 -4.40 44.83
N ARG A 51 26.50 -4.94 43.93
CA ARG A 51 26.34 -4.79 42.48
C ARG A 51 24.87 -5.09 42.21
N ARG A 52 24.10 -4.04 41.92
CA ARG A 52 22.71 -4.15 41.49
C ARG A 52 22.76 -4.94 40.19
N HIS A 53 22.58 -6.25 40.26
CA HIS A 53 22.37 -7.07 39.09
C HIS A 53 21.10 -6.52 38.44
N HIS A 54 21.30 -5.81 37.34
CA HIS A 54 20.23 -5.14 36.63
C HIS A 54 19.35 -6.22 36.00
N SER A 55 18.22 -6.55 36.64
CA SER A 55 17.19 -7.44 36.10
C SER A 55 16.39 -6.77 34.96
N ARG A 56 17.05 -5.97 34.11
CA ARG A 56 16.46 -5.39 32.90
C ARG A 56 16.73 -6.22 31.63
N SER A 57 17.35 -7.40 31.76
CA SER A 57 17.77 -8.21 30.60
C SER A 57 16.63 -9.04 29.98
N CYS A 58 15.60 -9.41 30.75
CA CYS A 58 14.55 -10.31 30.24
C CYS A 58 13.59 -9.61 29.25
N CYS A 59 13.32 -8.31 29.45
CA CYS A 59 12.43 -7.54 28.58
C CYS A 59 13.11 -7.17 27.25
N CYS A 60 14.42 -6.90 27.26
CA CYS A 60 15.17 -6.52 26.06
C CYS A 60 15.38 -7.70 25.10
N SER A 61 15.68 -8.90 25.63
CA SER A 61 15.84 -10.10 24.79
C SER A 61 14.52 -10.48 24.11
N CYS A 62 13.40 -10.50 24.84
CA CYS A 62 12.08 -10.81 24.26
C CYS A 62 11.69 -9.84 23.12
N CYS A 63 11.97 -8.53 23.28
CA CYS A 63 11.74 -7.55 22.23
C CYS A 63 12.63 -7.79 20.99
N ILE A 64 13.89 -8.20 21.16
CA ILE A 64 14.81 -8.50 20.04
C ILE A 64 14.37 -9.77 19.28
N TRP A 65 13.92 -10.81 20.00
CA TRP A 65 13.38 -12.01 19.36
C TRP A 65 12.07 -11.73 18.62
N LEU A 66 11.20 -10.89 19.18
CA LEU A 66 9.95 -10.47 18.52
C LEU A 66 10.23 -9.64 17.27
N THR A 67 11.16 -8.67 17.33
CA THR A 67 11.53 -7.88 16.16
C THR A 67 12.19 -8.75 15.08
N PHE A 68 13.06 -9.69 15.45
CA PHE A 68 13.65 -10.63 14.50
C PHE A 68 12.58 -11.51 13.84
N PHE A 69 11.63 -12.03 14.62
CA PHE A 69 10.50 -12.79 14.09
C PHE A 69 9.63 -11.96 13.15
N LEU A 70 9.34 -10.71 13.51
CA LEU A 70 8.55 -9.79 12.68
C LEU A 70 9.29 -9.44 11.39
N LEU A 71 10.61 -9.21 11.43
CA LEU A 71 11.43 -9.00 10.25
C LEU A 71 11.47 -10.24 9.35
N LEU A 72 11.61 -11.43 9.92
CA LEU A 72 11.55 -12.70 9.19
C LEU A 72 10.19 -12.86 8.51
N LEU A 73 9.09 -12.55 9.22
CA LEU A 73 7.74 -12.63 8.66
C LEU A 73 7.57 -11.63 7.50
N ILE A 74 8.02 -10.39 7.65
CA ILE A 74 8.01 -9.41 6.56
C ILE A 74 8.84 -9.90 5.37
N LEU A 75 10.01 -10.49 5.62
CA LEU A 75 10.87 -11.05 4.57
C LEU A 75 10.15 -12.18 3.82
N LEU A 76 9.51 -13.11 4.54
CA LEU A 76 8.74 -14.20 3.93
C LEU A 76 7.56 -13.66 3.10
N VAL A 77 6.83 -12.67 3.60
CA VAL A 77 5.74 -12.01 2.87
C VAL A 77 6.27 -11.30 1.62
N ALA A 78 7.43 -10.62 1.72
CA ALA A 78 8.06 -9.97 0.59
C ALA A 78 8.50 -10.97 -0.49
N ILE A 79 9.10 -12.10 -0.10
CA ILE A 79 9.49 -13.18 -1.02
C ILE A 79 8.25 -13.78 -1.69
N ALA A 80 7.21 -14.12 -0.92
CA ALA A 80 5.96 -14.63 -1.47
C ALA A 80 5.32 -13.62 -2.44
N GLY A 81 5.31 -12.33 -2.08
CA GLY A 81 4.85 -11.25 -2.95
C GLY A 81 5.66 -11.13 -4.24
N ALA A 82 6.98 -11.23 -4.16
CA ALA A 82 7.87 -11.21 -5.32
C ALA A 82 7.61 -12.41 -6.26
N ILE A 83 7.44 -13.61 -5.70
CA ILE A 83 7.08 -14.81 -6.48
C ILE A 83 5.76 -14.60 -7.21
N ILE A 84 4.71 -14.13 -6.51
CA ILE A 84 3.41 -13.83 -7.12
C ILE A 84 3.57 -12.77 -8.23
N TYR A 85 4.31 -11.69 -7.98
CA TYR A 85 4.52 -10.64 -8.97
C TYR A 85 5.22 -11.18 -10.24
N VAL A 86 6.27 -11.98 -10.08
CA VAL A 86 7.02 -12.57 -11.21
C VAL A 86 6.19 -13.61 -11.96
N LEU A 87 5.35 -14.39 -11.26
CA LEU A 87 4.51 -15.42 -11.88
C LEU A 87 3.35 -14.83 -12.68
N TYR A 88 2.70 -13.78 -12.17
CA TYR A 88 1.51 -13.21 -12.77
C TYR A 88 1.78 -12.04 -13.71
N ARG A 89 2.90 -11.30 -13.52
CA ARG A 89 3.30 -10.12 -14.29
C ARG A 89 2.10 -9.26 -14.71
N PRO A 90 1.45 -8.55 -13.77
CA PRO A 90 0.24 -7.79 -14.06
C PRO A 90 0.54 -6.68 -15.07
N HIS A 91 0.08 -6.85 -16.30
CA HIS A 91 0.07 -5.83 -17.34
C HIS A 91 -1.27 -5.11 -17.34
N ARG A 92 -1.27 -3.80 -17.57
CA ARG A 92 -2.52 -3.02 -17.63
C ARG A 92 -3.29 -3.35 -18.93
N PRO A 93 -4.63 -3.37 -18.91
CA PRO A 93 -5.42 -3.48 -20.12
C PRO A 93 -5.19 -2.25 -21.00
N THR A 94 -5.21 -2.45 -22.32
CA THR A 94 -5.03 -1.39 -23.31
C THR A 94 -6.35 -1.15 -24.03
N PHE A 95 -6.67 0.12 -24.29
CA PHE A 95 -7.86 0.51 -25.02
C PHE A 95 -7.46 1.26 -26.29
N SER A 96 -8.18 1.04 -27.37
CA SER A 96 -7.98 1.76 -28.63
C SER A 96 -9.32 2.06 -29.29
N VAL A 97 -9.41 3.22 -29.95
CA VAL A 97 -10.60 3.60 -30.69
C VAL A 97 -10.51 2.99 -32.09
N THR A 98 -11.44 2.09 -32.41
CA THR A 98 -11.46 1.39 -33.70
C THR A 98 -12.16 2.22 -34.75
N SER A 99 -13.35 2.73 -34.43
CA SER A 99 -14.09 3.62 -35.32
C SER A 99 -15.05 4.49 -34.53
N LEU A 100 -15.18 5.74 -34.94
CA LEU A 100 -16.22 6.64 -34.45
C LEU A 100 -16.97 7.18 -35.67
N LYS A 101 -18.29 6.95 -35.72
CA LYS A 101 -19.16 7.44 -36.78
C LYS A 101 -20.07 8.52 -36.23
N VAL A 102 -20.12 9.65 -36.91
CA VAL A 102 -21.01 10.78 -36.63
C VAL A 102 -22.23 10.65 -37.53
N SER A 103 -23.39 10.41 -36.95
CA SER A 103 -24.66 10.39 -37.69
C SER A 103 -25.20 11.80 -37.90
N TYR A 104 -25.32 12.55 -36.80
CA TYR A 104 -25.69 13.97 -36.84
C TYR A 104 -25.17 14.68 -35.60
N LEU A 105 -24.91 15.97 -35.73
CA LEU A 105 -24.58 16.87 -34.63
C LEU A 105 -25.16 18.23 -35.00
N ASN A 106 -26.15 18.69 -34.24
CA ASN A 106 -26.79 19.98 -34.45
C ASN A 106 -26.99 20.70 -33.10
N VAL A 107 -26.80 22.01 -33.13
CA VAL A 107 -27.02 22.90 -31.99
C VAL A 107 -28.18 23.82 -32.34
N THR A 108 -29.28 23.69 -31.59
CA THR A 108 -30.50 24.47 -31.81
C THR A 108 -30.33 25.90 -31.27
N SER A 109 -31.17 26.83 -31.74
CA SER A 109 -31.21 28.22 -31.26
C SER A 109 -31.51 28.35 -29.76
N SER A 110 -32.16 27.36 -29.15
CA SER A 110 -32.46 27.25 -27.72
C SER A 110 -31.29 26.73 -26.87
N SER A 111 -30.05 26.77 -27.36
CA SER A 111 -28.87 26.25 -26.66
C SER A 111 -28.94 24.75 -26.32
N THR A 112 -29.73 23.99 -27.09
CA THR A 112 -29.87 22.54 -26.95
C THR A 112 -29.08 21.83 -28.02
N ILE A 113 -28.37 20.77 -27.64
CA ILE A 113 -27.62 19.93 -28.57
C ILE A 113 -28.37 18.64 -28.88
N ASN A 114 -28.38 18.26 -30.15
CA ASN A 114 -28.90 16.98 -30.61
C ASN A 114 -27.79 16.28 -31.39
N SER A 115 -27.38 15.11 -30.92
CA SER A 115 -26.24 14.41 -31.48
C SER A 115 -26.43 12.90 -31.45
N LYS A 116 -25.85 12.23 -32.44
CA LYS A 116 -25.82 10.76 -32.49
C LYS A 116 -24.48 10.29 -33.04
N PHE A 117 -23.82 9.45 -32.27
CA PHE A 117 -22.54 8.84 -32.61
C PHE A 117 -22.58 7.34 -32.35
N ASP A 118 -21.96 6.59 -33.26
CA ASP A 118 -21.73 5.15 -33.09
C ASP A 118 -20.23 4.96 -32.84
N LEU A 119 -19.88 4.55 -31.62
CA LEU A 119 -18.51 4.37 -31.17
C LEU A 119 -18.17 2.89 -31.07
N SER A 120 -17.03 2.50 -31.61
CA SER A 120 -16.44 1.17 -31.46
C SER A 120 -15.05 1.30 -30.83
N ILE A 121 -14.91 0.75 -29.63
CA ILE A 121 -13.67 0.73 -28.84
C ILE A 121 -13.22 -0.72 -28.72
N THR A 122 -11.93 -0.96 -28.90
CA THR A 122 -11.34 -2.26 -28.61
C THR A 122 -10.65 -2.21 -27.26
N ALA A 123 -11.08 -3.09 -26.34
CA ALA A 123 -10.38 -3.35 -25.09
C ALA A 123 -9.53 -4.62 -25.27
N ASN A 124 -8.26 -4.58 -24.88
CA ASN A 124 -7.35 -5.72 -24.99
C ASN A 124 -6.73 -6.04 -23.63
N ASN A 125 -6.85 -7.30 -23.21
CA ASN A 125 -6.19 -7.82 -22.03
C ASN A 125 -4.92 -8.59 -22.41
N PRO A 126 -3.72 -8.01 -22.24
CA PRO A 126 -2.47 -8.69 -22.58
C PRO A 126 -2.10 -9.84 -21.63
N ASN A 127 -2.79 -9.99 -20.49
CA ASN A 127 -2.41 -10.93 -19.45
C ASN A 127 -2.81 -12.37 -19.79
N LYS A 128 -1.90 -13.31 -19.55
CA LYS A 128 -2.14 -14.75 -19.77
C LYS A 128 -2.78 -15.46 -18.57
N LYS A 129 -2.75 -14.83 -17.39
CA LYS A 129 -3.15 -15.45 -16.11
C LYS A 129 -4.17 -14.62 -15.32
N LEU A 130 -4.62 -13.50 -15.87
CA LEU A 130 -5.54 -12.57 -15.22
C LEU A 130 -6.80 -12.39 -16.08
N ASP A 131 -7.95 -12.56 -15.45
CA ASP A 131 -9.23 -12.13 -16.03
C ASP A 131 -9.57 -10.75 -15.46
N TYR A 132 -10.08 -9.85 -16.28
CA TYR A 132 -10.59 -8.55 -15.85
C TYR A 132 -12.11 -8.56 -15.82
N ILE A 133 -12.67 -8.15 -14.69
CA ILE A 133 -14.11 -7.99 -14.51
C ILE A 133 -14.40 -6.50 -14.46
N TYR A 134 -15.04 -6.00 -15.49
CA TYR A 134 -15.45 -4.60 -15.62
C TYR A 134 -16.87 -4.44 -15.08
N ASP A 135 -17.08 -3.45 -14.22
CA ASP A 135 -18.42 -2.95 -13.90
C ASP A 135 -19.01 -2.22 -15.12
N THR A 136 -20.26 -1.78 -14.98
CA THR A 136 -20.88 -0.84 -15.90
C THR A 136 -19.92 0.29 -16.28
N ILE A 137 -19.74 0.47 -17.59
CA ILE A 137 -18.83 1.46 -18.15
C ILE A 137 -19.64 2.66 -18.58
N THR A 138 -19.24 3.85 -18.14
CA THR A 138 -19.80 5.12 -18.60
C THR A 138 -18.85 5.72 -19.62
N VAL A 139 -19.36 6.02 -20.80
CA VAL A 139 -18.62 6.64 -21.90
C VAL A 139 -19.17 8.05 -22.09
N SER A 140 -18.30 9.05 -22.03
CA SER A 140 -18.63 10.45 -22.27
C SER A 140 -17.83 10.95 -23.47
N LEU A 141 -18.51 11.63 -24.38
CA LEU A 141 -17.93 12.23 -25.58
C LEU A 141 -17.87 13.75 -25.41
N LEU A 142 -16.66 14.29 -25.45
CA LEU A 142 -16.41 15.71 -25.26
C LEU A 142 -15.85 16.34 -26.54
N SER A 143 -16.15 17.61 -26.77
CA SER A 143 -15.45 18.48 -27.73
C SER A 143 -14.98 19.70 -26.98
N ASN A 144 -13.66 19.96 -26.97
CA ASN A 144 -13.08 21.08 -26.22
C ASN A 144 -13.61 21.16 -24.76
N ASP A 145 -13.60 20.01 -24.08
CA ASP A 145 -14.10 19.80 -22.71
C ASP A 145 -15.60 20.02 -22.49
N ILE A 146 -16.37 20.14 -23.57
CA ILE A 146 -17.84 20.22 -23.54
C ILE A 146 -18.42 18.86 -23.84
N ASP A 147 -19.20 18.34 -22.92
CA ASP A 147 -19.89 17.06 -23.05
C ASP A 147 -21.05 17.16 -24.05
N ILE A 148 -20.89 16.45 -25.17
CA ILE A 148 -21.86 16.41 -26.28
C ILE A 148 -22.74 15.15 -26.20
N GLY A 149 -22.40 14.17 -25.37
CA GLY A 149 -23.21 12.96 -25.22
C GLY A 149 -22.57 11.89 -24.36
N ASP A 150 -23.43 11.11 -23.72
CA ASP A 150 -23.05 10.02 -22.83
C ASP A 150 -23.67 8.69 -23.31
N SER A 151 -23.02 7.59 -22.99
CA SER A 151 -23.53 6.24 -23.20
C SER A 151 -23.06 5.31 -22.09
N THR A 152 -23.74 4.19 -21.94
CA THR A 152 -23.43 3.19 -20.92
C THR A 152 -23.30 1.81 -21.56
N ILE A 153 -22.22 1.12 -21.27
CA ILE A 153 -21.99 -0.27 -21.69
C ILE A 153 -22.17 -1.17 -20.46
N PRO A 154 -22.90 -2.30 -20.57
CA PRO A 154 -23.09 -3.21 -19.47
C PRO A 154 -21.77 -3.83 -18.98
N ALA A 155 -21.77 -4.27 -17.72
CA ALA A 155 -20.65 -4.98 -17.13
C ALA A 155 -20.30 -6.24 -17.94
N PHE A 156 -19.01 -6.52 -18.09
CA PHE A 156 -18.53 -7.70 -18.81
C PHE A 156 -17.25 -8.25 -18.18
N VAL A 157 -16.93 -9.48 -18.54
CA VAL A 157 -15.71 -10.16 -18.13
C VAL A 157 -14.82 -10.35 -19.35
N GLN A 158 -13.60 -9.86 -19.27
CA GLN A 158 -12.56 -10.05 -20.26
C GLN A 158 -11.61 -11.15 -19.80
N GLY A 159 -11.54 -12.23 -20.58
CA GLY A 159 -10.68 -13.37 -20.28
C GLY A 159 -9.20 -13.08 -20.52
N LYS A 160 -8.37 -14.09 -20.28
CA LYS A 160 -6.92 -14.07 -20.56
C LYS A 160 -6.66 -13.87 -22.07
N LYS A 161 -5.77 -12.95 -22.43
CA LYS A 161 -5.38 -12.65 -23.83
C LYS A 161 -6.57 -12.37 -24.75
N ASP A 162 -7.63 -11.81 -24.18
CA ASP A 162 -8.86 -11.56 -24.89
C ASP A 162 -8.90 -10.12 -25.42
N THR A 163 -9.47 -9.97 -26.61
CA THR A 163 -9.69 -8.68 -27.26
C THR A 163 -11.19 -8.53 -27.48
N THR A 164 -11.79 -7.60 -26.76
CA THR A 164 -13.24 -7.40 -26.74
C THR A 164 -13.59 -6.11 -27.47
N LEU A 165 -14.46 -6.22 -28.47
CA LEU A 165 -15.00 -5.06 -29.17
C LEU A 165 -16.24 -4.55 -28.43
N LEU A 166 -16.15 -3.32 -27.95
CA LEU A 166 -17.21 -2.61 -27.24
C LEU A 166 -17.87 -1.62 -28.20
N LYS A 167 -19.19 -1.75 -28.36
CA LYS A 167 -19.99 -0.82 -29.14
C LYS A 167 -20.80 0.05 -28.19
N ALA A 168 -20.77 1.36 -28.41
CA ALA A 168 -21.54 2.34 -27.65
C ALA A 168 -22.28 3.24 -28.63
N ASP A 169 -23.60 3.29 -28.47
CA ASP A 169 -24.45 4.23 -29.17
C ASP A 169 -24.63 5.44 -28.26
N ILE A 170 -24.05 6.58 -28.67
CA ILE A 170 -24.08 7.83 -27.93
C ILE A 170 -25.13 8.69 -28.59
N THR A 171 -26.31 8.78 -27.96
CA THR A 171 -27.41 9.60 -28.46
C THR A 171 -27.77 10.63 -27.42
N ASN A 172 -27.81 11.89 -27.84
CA ASN A 172 -28.20 12.99 -27.01
C ASN A 172 -29.34 13.75 -27.69
N THR A 173 -30.45 13.93 -26.99
CA THR A 173 -31.63 14.60 -27.51
C THR A 173 -31.99 15.76 -26.60
N GLY A 174 -31.50 16.95 -26.95
CA GLY A 174 -31.95 18.20 -26.32
C GLY A 174 -31.21 18.58 -25.03
N LYS A 175 -30.00 18.07 -24.77
CA LYS A 175 -29.18 18.50 -23.62
C LYS A 175 -28.88 19.99 -23.75
N THR A 176 -29.26 20.74 -22.72
CA THR A 176 -28.99 22.17 -22.59
C THR A 176 -27.52 22.38 -22.25
N LEU A 177 -26.85 23.21 -23.03
CA LEU A 177 -25.47 23.62 -22.78
C LEU A 177 -25.44 25.10 -22.40
N ASP A 178 -24.40 25.50 -21.66
CA ASP A 178 -24.16 26.90 -21.37
C ASP A 178 -23.88 27.71 -22.66
N SER A 179 -24.22 28.99 -22.62
CA SER A 179 -24.04 29.93 -23.73
C SER A 179 -22.59 29.97 -24.24
N GLY A 180 -21.60 29.86 -23.35
CA GLY A 180 -20.18 29.81 -23.72
C GLY A 180 -19.86 28.54 -24.51
N SER A 181 -20.33 27.39 -24.04
CA SER A 181 -20.15 26.09 -24.70
C SER A 181 -20.84 25.99 -26.06
N VAL A 182 -22.01 26.61 -26.20
CA VAL A 182 -22.72 26.68 -27.49
C VAL A 182 -21.95 27.48 -28.52
N SER A 183 -21.33 28.58 -28.10
CA SER A 183 -20.58 29.46 -29.01
C SER A 183 -19.33 28.77 -29.57
N SER A 184 -18.56 28.09 -28.72
CA SER A 184 -17.36 27.34 -29.12
C SER A 184 -17.70 26.14 -30.01
N LEU A 185 -18.74 25.38 -29.67
CA LEU A 185 -19.20 24.28 -30.53
C LEU A 185 -19.67 24.78 -31.90
N LYS A 186 -20.35 25.92 -31.97
CA LYS A 186 -20.75 26.53 -33.25
C LYS A 186 -19.55 27.01 -34.06
N THR A 187 -18.49 27.50 -33.44
CA THR A 187 -17.26 27.85 -34.16
C THR A 187 -16.56 26.61 -34.69
N ASP A 188 -16.50 25.53 -33.90
CA ASP A 188 -15.88 24.26 -34.30
C ASP A 188 -16.65 23.60 -35.45
N LEU A 189 -17.98 23.65 -35.41
CA LEU A 189 -18.86 23.16 -36.48
C LEU A 189 -18.67 23.89 -37.80
N LYS A 190 -18.30 25.18 -37.76
CA LYS A 190 -18.04 26.00 -38.95
C LYS A 190 -16.62 25.84 -39.47
N SER A 191 -15.72 25.27 -38.67
CA SER A 191 -14.35 25.07 -39.07
C SER A 191 -14.25 24.01 -40.17
N LYS A 192 -13.47 24.31 -41.21
CA LYS A 192 -13.13 23.33 -42.26
C LYS A 192 -12.22 22.20 -41.75
N SER A 193 -11.58 22.37 -40.59
CA SER A 193 -10.66 21.38 -40.00
C SER A 193 -11.37 20.22 -39.29
N GLY A 194 -12.70 20.27 -39.15
CA GLY A 194 -13.46 19.34 -38.33
C GLY A 194 -13.41 19.68 -36.84
N ILE A 195 -14.18 18.92 -36.06
CA ILE A 195 -14.40 19.10 -34.63
C ILE A 195 -13.46 18.19 -33.85
N PRO A 196 -12.66 18.71 -32.91
CA PRO A 196 -11.85 17.88 -32.04
C PRO A 196 -12.75 17.13 -31.05
N LEU A 197 -12.62 15.81 -31.01
CA LEU A 197 -13.34 14.95 -30.10
C LEU A 197 -12.37 14.29 -29.09
N LYS A 198 -12.87 14.15 -27.88
CA LYS A 198 -12.21 13.48 -26.76
C LYS A 198 -13.20 12.49 -26.16
N ILE A 199 -12.74 11.27 -25.92
CA ILE A 199 -13.57 10.22 -25.32
C ILE A 199 -13.04 9.95 -23.91
N GLU A 200 -13.91 10.06 -22.92
CA GLU A 200 -13.64 9.65 -21.55
C GLU A 200 -14.46 8.41 -21.21
N ILE A 201 -13.79 7.38 -20.69
CA ILE A 201 -14.39 6.11 -20.30
C ILE A 201 -14.11 5.89 -18.83
N ASP A 202 -15.14 5.84 -18.02
CA ASP A 202 -15.06 5.60 -16.59
C ASP A 202 -15.63 4.21 -16.25
N THR A 203 -14.87 3.41 -15.50
CA THR A 203 -15.34 2.11 -15.02
C THR A 203 -14.60 1.67 -13.76
N LYS A 204 -15.08 0.61 -13.11
CA LYS A 204 -14.39 -0.07 -12.02
C LYS A 204 -14.00 -1.47 -12.47
N VAL A 205 -12.76 -1.85 -12.19
CA VAL A 205 -12.19 -3.12 -12.64
C VAL A 205 -11.75 -3.95 -11.43
N LYS A 206 -12.01 -5.26 -11.49
CA LYS A 206 -11.37 -6.26 -10.62
C LYS A 206 -10.49 -7.15 -11.47
N ALA A 207 -9.29 -7.48 -10.98
CA ALA A 207 -8.49 -8.56 -11.53
C ALA A 207 -8.81 -9.86 -10.78
N LYS A 208 -8.94 -10.94 -11.52
CA LYS A 208 -9.12 -12.30 -10.99
C LYS A 208 -7.90 -13.15 -11.34
N MET A 209 -7.26 -13.69 -10.30
CA MET A 209 -6.03 -14.50 -10.35
C MET A 209 -6.39 -15.92 -9.89
N GLY A 210 -6.94 -16.73 -10.79
CA GLY A 210 -7.49 -18.04 -10.42
C GLY A 210 -8.67 -17.89 -9.44
N GLY A 211 -8.52 -18.36 -8.20
CA GLY A 211 -9.54 -18.22 -7.14
C GLY A 211 -9.55 -16.86 -6.43
N LEU A 212 -8.45 -16.11 -6.49
CA LEU A 212 -8.31 -14.83 -5.78
C LEU A 212 -8.84 -13.67 -6.63
N LYS A 213 -9.59 -12.74 -6.02
CA LYS A 213 -10.08 -11.51 -6.67
C LYS A 213 -9.47 -10.29 -5.99
N THR A 214 -9.00 -9.32 -6.76
CA THR A 214 -8.56 -8.04 -6.21
C THR A 214 -9.75 -7.17 -5.82
N PRO A 215 -9.55 -6.16 -4.95
CA PRO A 215 -10.55 -5.11 -4.74
C PRO A 215 -10.89 -4.39 -6.05
N LYS A 216 -12.09 -3.76 -6.09
CA LYS A 216 -12.50 -2.91 -7.21
C LYS A 216 -11.60 -1.67 -7.24
N VAL A 217 -10.97 -1.43 -8.37
CA VAL A 217 -10.19 -0.19 -8.62
C VAL A 217 -10.90 0.59 -9.72
N GLY A 218 -11.13 1.88 -9.50
CA GLY A 218 -11.65 2.76 -10.55
C GLY A 218 -10.57 3.08 -11.57
N ILE A 219 -10.92 3.07 -12.85
CA ILE A 219 -10.06 3.54 -13.94
C ILE A 219 -10.81 4.57 -14.77
N ARG A 220 -10.06 5.53 -15.30
CA ARG A 220 -10.50 6.46 -16.33
C ARG A 220 -9.61 6.26 -17.55
N VAL A 221 -10.22 6.05 -18.71
CA VAL A 221 -9.50 6.01 -19.99
C VAL A 221 -9.85 7.29 -20.74
N THR A 222 -8.83 8.05 -21.13
CA THR A 222 -8.98 9.26 -21.92
C THR A 222 -8.34 9.03 -23.28
N CYS A 223 -9.13 9.16 -24.35
CA CYS A 223 -8.66 9.07 -25.73
C CYS A 223 -8.74 10.43 -26.39
N ASP A 224 -7.58 11.00 -26.72
CA ASP A 224 -7.42 12.29 -27.38
C ASP A 224 -6.99 12.12 -28.84
N GLY A 225 -7.04 13.20 -29.62
CA GLY A 225 -6.53 13.22 -31.01
C GLY A 225 -7.50 12.63 -32.04
N ILE A 226 -8.80 12.70 -31.75
CA ILE A 226 -9.87 12.28 -32.67
C ILE A 226 -10.43 13.55 -33.31
N THR A 227 -10.56 13.55 -34.63
CA THR A 227 -11.19 14.66 -35.36
C THR A 227 -12.34 14.16 -36.20
N ALA A 228 -13.50 14.78 -36.04
CA ALA A 228 -14.71 14.38 -36.72
C ALA A 228 -15.23 15.49 -37.63
N THR A 229 -15.71 15.09 -38.80
CA THR A 229 -16.46 15.97 -39.69
C THR A 229 -17.94 15.64 -39.56
N VAL A 230 -18.78 16.67 -39.47
CA VAL A 230 -20.23 16.47 -39.41
C VAL A 230 -20.75 16.23 -40.82
N PRO A 231 -21.52 15.15 -41.05
CA PRO A 231 -22.07 14.90 -42.36
C PRO A 231 -23.11 15.96 -42.75
N THR A 232 -23.04 16.46 -43.97
CA THR A 232 -24.02 17.38 -44.57
C THR A 232 -25.17 16.66 -45.28
N GLY A 233 -25.19 15.32 -45.26
CA GLY A 233 -26.20 14.48 -45.92
C GLY A 233 -26.65 13.31 -45.05
N LYS A 234 -27.45 12.38 -45.63
CA LYS A 234 -28.06 11.25 -44.90
C LYS A 234 -27.08 10.14 -44.47
N LYS A 235 -25.81 10.20 -44.86
CA LYS A 235 -24.80 9.18 -44.55
C LYS A 235 -23.94 9.62 -43.39
N ALA A 236 -23.75 8.74 -42.41
CA ALA A 236 -22.85 9.00 -41.29
C ALA A 236 -21.40 9.20 -41.78
N ALA A 237 -20.72 10.22 -41.23
CA ALA A 237 -19.30 10.47 -41.49
C ALA A 237 -18.46 9.67 -40.51
N THR A 238 -17.34 9.10 -40.98
CA THR A 238 -16.38 8.42 -40.08
C THR A 238 -15.33 9.43 -39.64
N ALA A 239 -15.11 9.54 -38.34
CA ALA A 239 -14.07 10.39 -37.78
C ALA A 239 -12.68 9.78 -37.98
N THR A 240 -11.67 10.65 -38.04
CA THR A 240 -10.27 10.26 -38.10
C THR A 240 -9.80 9.84 -36.71
N THR A 241 -9.50 8.55 -36.56
CA THR A 241 -9.05 7.95 -35.28
C THR A 241 -7.59 7.46 -35.33
N SER A 242 -6.90 7.60 -36.47
CA SER A 242 -5.54 7.11 -36.69
C SER A 242 -4.47 7.74 -35.80
N ALA A 243 -4.68 8.99 -35.37
CA ALA A 243 -3.80 9.70 -34.43
C ALA A 243 -4.22 9.54 -32.96
N SER A 244 -5.28 8.76 -32.68
CA SER A 244 -5.85 8.70 -31.35
C SER A 244 -4.91 8.01 -30.36
N LYS A 245 -4.74 8.63 -29.18
CA LYS A 245 -3.94 8.08 -28.08
C LYS A 245 -4.84 7.91 -26.86
N CYS A 246 -4.98 6.68 -26.41
CA CYS A 246 -5.75 6.35 -25.21
C CYS A 246 -4.82 6.14 -24.01
N LYS A 247 -5.03 6.93 -22.97
CA LYS A 247 -4.31 6.85 -21.71
C LYS A 247 -5.22 6.28 -20.63
N VAL A 248 -4.72 5.31 -19.86
CA VAL A 248 -5.45 4.68 -18.75
C VAL A 248 -4.90 5.22 -17.43
N ASP A 249 -5.70 6.00 -16.73
CA ASP A 249 -5.39 6.57 -15.43
C ASP A 249 -6.18 5.87 -14.32
N MET A 250 -5.51 5.55 -13.20
CA MET A 250 -6.17 4.92 -12.06
C MET A 250 -6.85 6.00 -11.22
N ARG A 251 -8.15 5.83 -10.98
CA ARG A 251 -8.93 6.68 -10.08
C ARG A 251 -8.86 6.11 -8.68
N ILE A 252 -7.69 6.23 -8.05
CA ILE A 252 -7.50 5.85 -6.66
C ILE A 252 -8.26 6.86 -5.81
N LYS A 253 -9.36 6.43 -5.17
CA LYS A 253 -9.91 7.14 -4.02
C LYS A 253 -8.91 6.92 -2.89
N ILE A 254 -7.92 7.80 -2.78
CA ILE A 254 -7.10 7.86 -1.57
C ILE A 254 -8.12 8.03 -0.45
N TRP A 255 -8.15 7.08 0.48
CA TRP A 255 -8.96 7.20 1.68
C TRP A 255 -8.59 8.55 2.31
N LYS A 256 -9.51 9.50 2.24
CA LYS A 256 -9.41 10.72 3.05
C LYS A 256 -9.59 10.25 4.49
N TRP A 257 -8.48 9.89 5.14
CA TRP A 257 -8.44 9.80 6.59
C TRP A 257 -8.55 11.24 7.10
N THR A 258 -9.78 11.72 7.26
CA THR A 258 -10.05 12.89 8.10
C THR A 258 -9.83 12.45 9.54
N PHE A 259 -8.81 13.02 10.17
CA PHE A 259 -8.58 12.96 11.62
C PHE A 259 -9.48 13.98 12.32
#